data_AF-A0A8T4UMI5-F1
#
_entry.id   AF-A0A8T4UMI5-F1
#
_cell.length_a   1.000
_cell.length_b   1.000
_cell.length_c   1.000
_cell.angle_alpha   90.00
_cell.angle_beta   90.00
_cell.angle_gamma   90.00
#
_symmetry.space_group_name_H-M   'P 1'
#
loop_
_entity.id
_entity.type
_entity.pdbx_description
1 polymer ?
#
loop_
_entity_poly.entity_id
_entity_poly.type
_entity_poly.pdbx_seq_one_letter_code
_entity_poly.pdbx_strand_id
1 'polypeptide(L)'
;MLRSRTLGALLIGGAAAACVLFSPDILLVPGRAMGRVYLAAQHGLDAEANRTHVNPHLVNLPADELLHGVQERLSARGHTYRSDLHAKDESSLDSLTARQLQVVDALLRSLENPAVRADLGSQLDADLADQSTEHGGLALYRGGLVFQDIPADLSAAGNEGYATPRRAIAEPHLAHYHLHATRDDNSAEAGPSQPDRLFCEMLADAFGEYHCVVFSQLPGNAFNADYYGGDFSSENAYGEAAPSVLLDLGDYGY
;
A
#
# COMPACT_ATOMS: atom_id res chain seq x y z
N MET A 1 -29.41 -43.70 -0.95
CA MET A 1 -28.86 -43.13 -2.21
C MET A 1 -27.63 -42.30 -1.86
N LEU A 2 -26.44 -42.90 -1.91
CA LEU A 2 -25.16 -42.17 -1.82
C LEU A 2 -24.57 -42.13 -3.23
N ARG A 3 -24.30 -40.93 -3.76
CA ARG A 3 -23.53 -40.77 -5.00
C ARG A 3 -22.08 -40.45 -4.63
N SER A 4 -21.23 -41.46 -4.78
CA SER A 4 -19.78 -41.33 -4.87
C SER A 4 -19.43 -40.51 -6.12
N ARG A 5 -18.55 -39.51 -5.98
CA ARG A 5 -17.92 -38.80 -7.10
C ARG A 5 -16.47 -39.27 -7.21
N THR A 6 -16.19 -40.01 -8.27
CA THR A 6 -14.86 -40.44 -8.67
C THR A 6 -14.11 -39.25 -9.29
N LEU A 7 -12.93 -38.91 -8.76
CA LEU A 7 -11.97 -38.02 -9.42
C LEU A 7 -11.15 -38.84 -10.42
N GLY A 8 -11.23 -38.47 -11.70
CA GLY A 8 -10.35 -39.01 -12.74
C GLY A 8 -9.02 -38.26 -12.74
N ALA A 9 -7.92 -38.96 -12.49
CA ALA A 9 -6.58 -38.44 -12.69
C ALA A 9 -6.15 -38.65 -14.14
N LEU A 10 -5.78 -37.56 -14.83
CA LEU A 10 -5.13 -37.61 -16.13
C LEU A 10 -3.60 -37.55 -15.90
N LEU A 11 -2.90 -38.64 -16.18
CA LEU A 11 -1.44 -38.71 -16.12
C LEU A 11 -0.86 -38.25 -17.46
N ILE A 12 -0.07 -37.17 -17.43
CA ILE A 12 0.86 -36.81 -18.51
C ILE A 12 2.26 -36.78 -17.89
N GLY A 13 3.17 -37.58 -18.46
CA GLY A 13 4.48 -37.84 -17.89
C GLY A 13 5.50 -36.72 -18.11
N GLY A 14 6.50 -36.70 -17.22
CA GLY A 14 7.85 -36.23 -17.54
C GLY A 14 8.26 -34.85 -17.01
N ALA A 15 8.42 -34.72 -15.69
CA ALA A 15 9.43 -33.95 -14.94
C ALA A 15 8.89 -33.66 -13.54
N ALA A 16 9.76 -33.70 -12.52
CA ALA A 16 9.40 -33.68 -11.09
C ALA A 16 8.36 -32.59 -10.74
N ALA A 17 7.13 -33.00 -10.45
CA ALA A 17 6.07 -32.14 -9.98
C ALA A 17 6.12 -32.07 -8.44
N ALA A 18 6.44 -30.89 -7.92
CA ALA A 18 6.13 -30.57 -6.54
C ALA A 18 4.60 -30.66 -6.35
N CYS A 19 4.16 -31.50 -5.42
CA CYS A 19 2.77 -31.61 -5.04
C CYS A 19 2.40 -30.35 -4.23
N VAL A 20 1.92 -29.31 -4.90
CA VAL A 20 1.39 -28.11 -4.25
C VAL A 20 -0.07 -28.39 -3.91
N LEU A 21 -0.39 -28.40 -2.61
CA LEU A 21 -1.75 -28.45 -2.12
C LEU A 21 -2.38 -27.07 -2.33
N PHE A 22 -3.46 -27.02 -3.12
CA PHE A 22 -4.20 -25.80 -3.41
C PHE A 22 -5.20 -25.48 -2.29
N SER A 23 -5.12 -24.27 -1.74
CA SER A 23 -6.23 -23.63 -1.01
C SER A 23 -6.93 -22.65 -1.96
N PRO A 24 -8.27 -22.55 -1.98
CA PRO A 24 -9.00 -21.58 -2.79
C PRO A 24 -8.75 -20.10 -2.41
N ASP A 25 -7.98 -19.85 -1.35
CA ASP A 25 -7.81 -18.52 -0.74
C ASP A 25 -6.45 -17.83 -1.02
N ILE A 26 -5.57 -18.42 -1.84
CA ILE A 26 -4.26 -17.83 -2.17
C ILE A 26 -4.06 -17.76 -3.68
N LEU A 27 -3.85 -16.54 -4.20
CA LEU A 27 -3.68 -16.26 -5.61
C LEU A 27 -2.19 -16.12 -5.97
N LEU A 28 -1.70 -16.96 -6.89
CA LEU A 28 -0.47 -16.71 -7.67
C LEU A 28 -0.86 -16.72 -9.14
N VAL A 29 -0.64 -15.60 -9.85
CA VAL A 29 -1.04 -15.46 -11.27
C VAL A 29 0.20 -15.44 -12.17
N PRO A 30 0.29 -16.33 -13.19
CA PRO A 30 1.19 -16.14 -14.31
C PRO A 30 0.46 -15.47 -15.48
N GLY A 31 1.04 -14.40 -16.03
CA GLY A 31 0.72 -13.86 -17.37
C GLY A 31 0.04 -12.48 -17.42
N ARG A 32 0.79 -11.48 -17.90
CA ARG A 32 0.50 -10.03 -17.86
C ARG A 32 -0.73 -9.52 -18.64
N ALA A 33 -1.36 -10.31 -19.53
CA ALA A 33 -2.44 -9.82 -20.38
C ALA A 33 -3.85 -10.30 -19.96
N MET A 34 -3.97 -11.40 -19.20
CA MET A 34 -5.27 -11.91 -18.72
C MET A 34 -5.61 -11.45 -17.29
N GLY A 35 -4.68 -10.83 -16.57
CA GLY A 35 -4.85 -10.42 -15.16
C GLY A 35 -5.93 -9.34 -14.95
N ARG A 36 -5.99 -8.34 -15.84
CA ARG A 36 -6.91 -7.19 -15.72
C ARG A 36 -8.39 -7.59 -15.70
N VAL A 37 -8.77 -8.60 -16.46
CA VAL A 37 -10.18 -9.05 -16.55
C VAL A 37 -10.54 -10.00 -15.42
N TYR A 38 -9.58 -10.77 -14.89
CA TYR A 38 -9.87 -11.84 -13.93
C TYR A 38 -10.08 -11.33 -12.51
N LEU A 39 -9.29 -10.35 -12.02
CA LEU A 39 -9.46 -9.79 -10.68
C LEU A 39 -10.78 -9.00 -10.56
N ALA A 40 -11.08 -8.12 -11.53
CA ALA A 40 -12.31 -7.33 -11.51
C ALA A 40 -13.58 -8.23 -11.59
N ALA A 41 -13.56 -9.26 -12.45
CA ALA A 41 -14.72 -10.14 -12.67
C ALA A 41 -14.98 -11.14 -11.53
N GLN A 42 -13.95 -11.64 -10.84
CA GLN A 42 -14.14 -12.57 -9.71
C GLN A 42 -14.59 -11.86 -8.42
N HIS A 43 -14.35 -10.57 -8.30
CA HIS A 43 -14.59 -9.85 -7.05
C HIS A 43 -15.82 -8.93 -7.08
N GLY A 44 -16.48 -8.74 -8.22
CA GLY A 44 -17.59 -7.80 -8.34
C GLY A 44 -17.20 -6.37 -7.97
N LEU A 45 -15.89 -6.07 -8.01
CA LEU A 45 -15.34 -4.76 -7.71
C LEU A 45 -15.47 -3.93 -8.98
N ASP A 46 -16.38 -2.97 -8.94
CA ASP A 46 -16.54 -2.00 -10.00
C ASP A 46 -15.32 -1.06 -10.01
N ALA A 47 -14.46 -1.19 -11.02
CA ALA A 47 -13.28 -0.34 -11.18
C ALA A 47 -13.66 1.15 -11.30
N GLU A 48 -14.89 1.45 -11.72
CA GLU A 48 -15.40 2.82 -11.81
C GLU A 48 -15.76 3.37 -10.42
N ALA A 49 -16.32 2.54 -9.54
CA ALA A 49 -16.61 2.93 -8.16
C ALA A 49 -15.32 3.35 -7.43
N ASN A 50 -14.23 2.59 -7.60
CA ASN A 50 -12.95 2.89 -6.92
C ASN A 50 -12.29 4.19 -7.41
N ARG A 51 -12.50 4.58 -8.68
CA ARG A 51 -12.04 5.89 -9.20
C ARG A 51 -12.80 7.06 -8.59
N THR A 52 -14.04 6.86 -8.15
CA THR A 52 -14.90 7.92 -7.60
C THR A 52 -14.80 8.11 -6.08
N HIS A 53 -13.97 7.32 -5.39
CA HIS A 53 -13.91 7.31 -3.93
C HIS A 53 -12.98 8.35 -3.30
N VAL A 54 -12.35 9.20 -4.11
CA VAL A 54 -11.64 10.37 -3.59
C VAL A 54 -12.67 11.41 -3.18
N ASN A 55 -12.63 11.79 -1.91
CA ASN A 55 -13.54 12.77 -1.35
C ASN A 55 -13.42 14.10 -2.15
N PRO A 56 -14.51 14.66 -2.70
CA PRO A 56 -14.49 15.93 -3.43
C PRO A 56 -14.06 17.13 -2.56
N HIS A 57 -13.89 16.92 -1.25
CA HIS A 57 -13.35 17.90 -0.31
C HIS A 57 -11.82 17.91 -0.19
N LEU A 58 -11.11 16.94 -0.78
CA LEU A 58 -9.69 17.17 -1.05
C LEU A 58 -9.61 18.36 -1.99
N VAL A 59 -8.86 19.37 -1.57
CA VAL A 59 -8.89 20.68 -2.20
C VAL A 59 -8.55 20.51 -3.68
N ASN A 60 -9.45 20.97 -4.57
CA ASN A 60 -9.19 21.08 -6.00
C ASN A 60 -8.21 22.23 -6.26
N LEU A 61 -7.04 22.17 -5.63
CA LEU A 61 -5.94 23.05 -5.98
C LEU A 61 -5.40 22.62 -7.35
N PRO A 62 -4.97 23.59 -8.17
CA PRO A 62 -4.14 23.31 -9.33
C PRO A 62 -2.93 22.43 -8.97
N ALA A 63 -2.50 21.57 -9.89
CA ALA A 63 -1.42 20.62 -9.63
C ALA A 63 -0.09 21.30 -9.28
N ASP A 64 0.18 22.49 -9.85
CA ASP A 64 1.33 23.33 -9.55
C ASP A 64 1.29 23.90 -8.12
N GLU A 65 0.11 24.31 -7.64
CA GLU A 65 -0.07 24.75 -6.25
C GLU A 65 0.12 23.59 -5.27
N LEU A 66 -0.38 22.38 -5.60
CA LEU A 66 -0.16 21.18 -4.79
C LEU A 66 1.32 20.80 -4.75
N LEU A 67 1.98 20.76 -5.91
CA LEU A 67 3.39 20.46 -6.02
C LEU A 67 4.23 21.42 -5.17
N HIS A 68 3.97 22.72 -5.28
CA HIS A 68 4.66 23.73 -4.49
C HIS A 68 4.44 23.51 -2.98
N GLY A 69 3.20 23.29 -2.54
CA GLY A 69 2.90 23.04 -1.13
C GLY A 69 3.54 21.76 -0.57
N VAL A 70 3.60 20.69 -1.38
CA VAL A 70 4.29 19.44 -1.04
C VAL A 70 5.79 19.67 -0.93
N GLN A 71 6.40 20.34 -1.91
CA GLN A 71 7.82 20.67 -1.92
C GLN A 71 8.25 21.47 -0.68
N GLU A 72 7.47 22.51 -0.32
CA GLU A 72 7.76 23.33 0.86
C GLU A 72 7.74 22.50 2.15
N ARG A 73 6.73 21.64 2.32
CA ARG A 73 6.58 20.82 3.54
C ARG A 73 7.62 19.72 3.67
N LEU A 74 8.00 19.09 2.57
CA LEU A 74 9.08 18.10 2.55
C LEU A 74 10.43 18.76 2.85
N SER A 75 10.69 19.92 2.23
CA SER A 75 11.91 20.70 2.49
C SER A 75 12.03 21.11 3.95
N ALA A 76 10.94 21.56 4.57
CA ALA A 76 10.92 21.94 5.98
C ALA A 76 11.23 20.78 6.95
N ARG A 77 11.06 19.53 6.52
CA ARG A 77 11.30 18.32 7.33
C ARG A 77 12.66 17.69 7.08
N GLY A 78 13.45 18.19 6.14
CA GLY A 78 14.71 17.56 5.76
C GLY A 78 14.51 16.23 5.03
N HIS A 79 13.43 16.12 4.25
CA HIS A 79 13.16 14.98 3.38
C HIS A 79 14.42 14.51 2.63
N THR A 80 14.67 13.21 2.63
CA THR A 80 15.71 12.60 1.82
C THR A 80 15.08 11.76 0.72
N TYR A 81 15.47 12.01 -0.53
CA TYR A 81 15.12 11.11 -1.61
C TYR A 81 15.75 9.75 -1.32
N ARG A 82 14.94 8.69 -1.27
CA ARG A 82 15.41 7.32 -1.12
C ARG A 82 16.12 6.91 -2.42
N SER A 83 17.44 7.09 -2.48
CA SER A 83 18.26 6.72 -3.65
C SER A 83 18.54 5.20 -3.72
N ASP A 84 18.31 4.48 -2.63
CA ASP A 84 18.84 3.15 -2.42
C ASP A 84 17.70 2.18 -2.08
N LEU A 85 17.36 1.31 -3.03
CA LEU A 85 17.46 -0.15 -2.83
C LEU A 85 17.09 -0.88 -4.12
N HIS A 86 16.05 -0.47 -4.88
CA HIS A 86 15.73 -1.05 -6.20
C HIS A 86 14.91 -0.13 -7.13
N ALA A 87 14.59 1.10 -6.73
CA ALA A 87 13.91 2.06 -7.60
C ALA A 87 14.95 2.64 -8.57
N LYS A 88 14.87 2.29 -9.85
CA LYS A 88 15.82 2.76 -10.86
C LYS A 88 15.67 4.24 -11.22
N ASP A 89 14.66 4.91 -10.69
CA ASP A 89 14.44 6.33 -10.83
C ASP A 89 14.15 6.89 -9.44
N GLU A 90 14.96 7.87 -9.01
CA GLU A 90 14.55 8.80 -7.95
C GLU A 90 13.18 9.34 -8.37
N SER A 91 12.14 9.03 -7.59
CA SER A 91 10.81 9.55 -7.87
C SER A 91 10.85 11.05 -7.63
N SER A 92 11.15 11.83 -8.67
CA SER A 92 11.07 13.29 -8.58
C SER A 92 9.64 13.68 -8.23
N LEU A 93 9.45 14.71 -7.41
CA LEU A 93 8.10 15.21 -7.13
C LEU A 93 7.35 15.60 -8.41
N ASP A 94 8.08 15.99 -9.45
CA ASP A 94 7.55 16.33 -10.78
C ASP A 94 6.97 15.13 -11.54
N SER A 95 7.25 13.88 -11.11
CA SER A 95 6.68 12.66 -11.71
C SER A 95 5.39 12.21 -11.04
N LEU A 96 4.97 12.86 -9.94
CA LEU A 96 3.72 12.54 -9.28
C LEU A 96 2.52 13.00 -10.10
N THR A 97 1.49 12.17 -10.22
CA THR A 97 0.21 12.60 -10.79
C THR A 97 -0.45 13.64 -9.87
N ALA A 98 -1.39 14.42 -10.41
CA ALA A 98 -2.16 15.37 -9.60
C ALA A 98 -2.88 14.68 -8.42
N ARG A 99 -3.35 13.43 -8.61
CA ARG A 99 -4.00 12.66 -7.55
C ARG A 99 -3.00 12.17 -6.50
N GLN A 100 -1.83 11.68 -6.92
CA GLN A 100 -0.77 11.33 -5.97
C GLN A 100 -0.32 12.55 -5.15
N LEU A 101 -0.20 13.72 -5.77
CA LEU A 101 0.09 14.98 -5.07
C LEU A 101 -1.00 15.34 -4.04
N GLN A 102 -2.28 15.13 -4.36
CA GLN A 102 -3.38 15.34 -3.41
C GLN A 102 -3.28 14.40 -2.20
N VAL A 103 -2.95 13.12 -2.44
CA VAL A 103 -2.77 12.12 -1.37
C VAL A 103 -1.60 12.51 -0.48
N VAL A 104 -0.44 12.82 -1.07
CA VAL A 104 0.77 13.25 -0.35
C VAL A 104 0.52 14.55 0.43
N ASP A 105 -0.14 15.54 -0.16
CA ASP A 105 -0.51 16.78 0.54
C ASP A 105 -1.39 16.48 1.75
N ALA A 106 -2.42 15.64 1.60
CA ALA A 106 -3.33 15.27 2.68
C ALA A 106 -2.61 14.52 3.82
N LEU A 107 -1.67 13.63 3.49
CA LEU A 107 -0.82 12.92 4.46
C LEU A 107 0.05 13.90 5.23
N LEU A 108 0.80 14.76 4.53
CA LEU A 108 1.68 15.75 5.15
C LEU A 108 0.93 16.69 6.09
N ARG A 109 -0.24 17.21 5.70
CA ARG A 109 -1.08 18.05 6.60
C ARG A 109 -1.55 17.29 7.82
N SER A 110 -1.94 16.03 7.64
CA SER A 110 -2.51 15.23 8.72
C SER A 110 -1.45 14.85 9.75
N LEU A 111 -0.22 14.56 9.30
CA LEU A 111 0.92 14.26 10.18
C LEU A 111 1.44 15.49 10.94
N GLU A 112 1.05 16.71 10.58
CA GLU A 112 1.31 17.90 11.41
C GLU A 112 0.50 17.88 12.72
N ASN A 113 -0.67 17.26 12.69
CA ASN A 113 -1.56 17.19 13.84
C ASN A 113 -0.98 16.24 14.92
N PRO A 114 -0.65 16.73 16.12
CA PRO A 114 -0.13 15.89 17.20
C PRO A 114 -1.08 14.76 17.61
N ALA A 115 -2.40 14.96 17.50
CA ALA A 115 -3.37 13.93 17.85
C ALA A 115 -3.34 12.74 16.86
N VAL A 116 -3.11 13.02 15.57
CA VAL A 116 -2.94 11.97 14.55
C VAL A 116 -1.67 11.17 14.81
N ARG A 117 -0.57 11.87 15.15
CA ARG A 117 0.71 11.22 15.49
C ARG A 117 0.61 10.36 16.75
N ALA A 118 -0.04 10.86 17.80
CA ALA A 118 -0.24 10.10 19.03
C ALA A 118 -1.11 8.85 18.82
N ASP A 119 -2.11 8.92 17.94
CA ASP A 119 -2.93 7.77 17.55
C ASP A 119 -2.12 6.71 16.80
N LEU A 120 -1.38 7.11 15.75
CA LEU A 120 -0.44 6.23 15.04
C LEU A 120 0.61 5.62 15.97
N GLY A 121 1.14 6.43 16.89
CA GLY A 121 2.06 5.99 17.93
C GLY A 121 1.50 4.89 18.82
N SER A 122 0.24 5.03 19.23
CA SER A 122 -0.45 4.00 20.00
C SER A 122 -0.65 2.70 19.22
N GLN A 123 -0.84 2.79 17.89
CA GLN A 123 -0.92 1.62 17.01
C GLN A 123 0.46 0.95 16.84
N LEU A 124 1.54 1.72 16.70
CA LEU A 124 2.92 1.20 16.66
C LEU A 124 3.30 0.49 17.96
N ASP A 125 2.93 1.05 19.11
CA ASP A 125 3.18 0.43 20.41
C ASP A 125 2.39 -0.89 20.55
N ALA A 126 1.19 -0.97 19.97
CA ALA A 126 0.39 -2.19 19.94
C ALA A 126 1.00 -3.25 19.02
N ASP A 127 1.43 -2.86 17.81
CA ASP A 127 2.13 -3.73 16.84
C ASP A 127 3.42 -4.29 17.44
N LEU A 128 4.21 -3.46 18.12
CA LEU A 128 5.43 -3.88 18.81
C LEU A 128 5.15 -4.89 19.95
N ALA A 129 3.99 -4.76 20.61
CA ALA A 129 3.56 -5.67 21.67
C ALA A 129 3.00 -6.99 21.12
N ASP A 130 2.36 -6.97 19.94
CA ASP A 130 1.76 -8.11 19.26
C ASP A 130 2.39 -8.35 17.88
N GLN A 131 3.51 -9.07 17.88
CA GLN A 131 4.25 -9.41 16.67
C GLN A 131 3.70 -10.68 15.99
N SER A 132 2.40 -10.96 16.12
CA SER A 132 1.77 -12.10 15.42
C SER A 132 1.49 -11.81 13.95
N THR A 133 1.34 -10.53 13.61
CA THR A 133 1.19 -9.96 12.27
C THR A 133 1.65 -8.50 12.35
N GLU A 134 2.07 -7.92 11.23
CA GLU A 134 2.09 -6.46 11.15
C GLU A 134 0.66 -5.92 11.25
N HIS A 135 0.50 -4.75 11.86
CA HIS A 135 -0.72 -3.97 11.91
C HIS A 135 -0.85 -3.06 10.69
N GLY A 136 -2.08 -2.64 10.39
CA GLY A 136 -2.35 -1.79 9.25
C GLY A 136 -3.84 -1.54 9.05
N GLY A 137 -4.18 -0.79 8.02
CA GLY A 137 -5.57 -0.49 7.73
C GLY A 137 -5.75 0.55 6.65
N LEU A 138 -6.71 1.46 6.87
CA LEU A 138 -7.12 2.45 5.89
C LEU A 138 -6.89 3.88 6.39
N ALA A 139 -6.32 4.72 5.53
CA ALA A 139 -6.33 6.17 5.70
C ALA A 139 -7.65 6.73 5.15
N LEU A 140 -8.54 7.18 6.04
CA LEU A 140 -9.87 7.66 5.71
C LEU A 140 -9.99 9.17 5.88
N TYR A 141 -10.66 9.85 4.95
CA TYR A 141 -10.90 11.29 5.07
C TYR A 141 -12.22 11.59 5.79
N ARG A 142 -12.14 12.11 7.02
CA ARG A 142 -13.28 12.48 7.88
C ARG A 142 -13.12 13.90 8.46
N GLY A 143 -12.96 14.91 7.59
CA GLY A 143 -12.60 16.27 8.00
C GLY A 143 -11.11 16.45 8.33
N GLY A 144 -10.31 15.44 7.97
CA GLY A 144 -8.91 15.21 8.26
C GLY A 144 -8.63 13.72 8.04
N LEU A 145 -7.37 13.29 7.92
CA LEU A 145 -7.09 11.86 7.84
C LEU A 145 -7.20 11.20 9.21
N VAL A 146 -7.87 10.06 9.20
CA VAL A 146 -7.96 9.11 10.32
C VAL A 146 -7.38 7.79 9.83
N PHE A 147 -6.40 7.26 10.55
CA PHE A 147 -5.79 5.97 10.28
C PHE A 147 -6.55 4.91 11.07
N GLN A 148 -7.49 4.26 10.38
CA GLN A 148 -8.31 3.23 11.00
C GLN A 148 -7.58 1.90 10.93
N ASP A 149 -7.15 1.39 12.09
CA ASP A 149 -6.56 0.06 12.23
C ASP A 149 -7.60 -1.00 11.88
N ILE A 150 -7.21 -1.93 11.00
CA ILE A 150 -8.02 -3.06 10.58
C ILE A 150 -7.18 -4.33 10.75
N PRO A 151 -7.52 -5.18 11.73
CA PRO A 151 -6.80 -6.43 11.96
C PRO A 151 -6.70 -7.28 10.68
N ALA A 152 -5.50 -7.78 10.39
CA ALA A 152 -5.24 -8.62 9.23
C ALA A 152 -6.14 -9.88 9.22
N ASP A 153 -6.57 -10.33 8.04
CA ASP A 153 -7.43 -11.52 7.89
C ASP A 153 -6.66 -12.83 8.14
N LEU A 154 -5.32 -12.77 8.18
CA LEU A 154 -4.44 -13.94 8.25
C LEU A 154 -3.36 -13.75 9.32
N SER A 155 -3.46 -14.50 10.42
CA SER A 155 -2.38 -14.70 11.40
C SER A 155 -1.23 -15.59 10.90
N ALA A 156 -1.21 -15.94 9.61
CA ALA A 156 -0.30 -16.91 9.02
C ALA A 156 0.91 -16.28 8.30
N ALA A 157 0.91 -14.96 8.08
CA ALA A 157 2.05 -14.24 7.50
C ALA A 157 3.19 -14.03 8.54
N GLY A 158 2.88 -14.10 9.83
CA GLY A 158 3.80 -13.69 10.89
C GLY A 158 4.09 -12.18 10.83
N ASN A 159 5.12 -11.73 11.55
CA ASN A 159 5.56 -10.33 11.59
C ASN A 159 6.39 -9.90 10.37
N GLU A 160 6.16 -10.53 9.22
CA GLU A 160 6.91 -10.28 7.97
C GLU A 160 6.03 -9.62 6.89
N GLY A 161 4.79 -9.26 7.23
CA GLY A 161 3.92 -8.53 6.32
C GLY A 161 2.48 -8.36 6.82
N TYR A 162 1.86 -7.25 6.44
CA TYR A 162 0.44 -7.00 6.64
C TYR A 162 -0.43 -7.59 5.52
N ALA A 163 -1.30 -8.54 5.88
CA ALA A 163 -2.30 -9.08 4.97
C ALA A 163 -3.60 -8.26 5.04
N THR A 164 -3.71 -7.25 4.16
CA THR A 164 -4.90 -6.39 4.04
C THR A 164 -6.18 -7.23 3.94
N PRO A 165 -7.15 -7.07 4.86
CA PRO A 165 -8.42 -7.78 4.80
C PRO A 165 -9.20 -7.53 3.52
N ARG A 166 -9.88 -8.56 3.00
CA ARG A 166 -10.64 -8.41 1.74
C ARG A 166 -11.71 -7.33 1.83
N ARG A 167 -12.32 -7.16 3.02
CA ARG A 167 -13.31 -6.10 3.25
C ARG A 167 -12.72 -4.70 3.12
N ALA A 168 -11.45 -4.52 3.53
CA ALA A 168 -10.78 -3.23 3.53
C ALA A 168 -10.48 -2.73 2.11
N ILE A 169 -10.12 -3.66 1.21
CA ILE A 169 -9.87 -3.35 -0.22
C ILE A 169 -11.10 -2.71 -0.90
N ALA A 170 -12.31 -3.08 -0.46
CA ALA A 170 -13.56 -2.57 -1.04
C ALA A 170 -14.08 -1.29 -0.35
N GLU A 171 -13.49 -0.87 0.77
CA GLU A 171 -13.93 0.32 1.49
C GLU A 171 -13.34 1.59 0.86
N PRO A 172 -14.12 2.68 0.69
CA PRO A 172 -13.58 3.96 0.21
C PRO A 172 -12.49 4.51 1.14
N HIS A 173 -11.27 4.65 0.62
CA HIS A 173 -10.11 5.14 1.35
C HIS A 173 -9.23 6.06 0.49
N LEU A 174 -8.33 6.80 1.15
CA LEU A 174 -7.31 7.60 0.47
C LEU A 174 -6.07 6.77 0.15
N ALA A 175 -5.62 5.99 1.11
CA ALA A 175 -4.48 5.08 1.00
C ALA A 175 -4.68 3.88 1.93
N HIS A 176 -4.06 2.76 1.60
CA HIS A 176 -3.79 1.72 2.59
C HIS A 176 -2.58 2.12 3.43
N TYR A 177 -2.53 1.66 4.67
CA TYR A 177 -1.31 1.77 5.44
C TYR A 177 -1.00 0.50 6.19
N HIS A 178 0.27 0.34 6.52
CA HIS A 178 0.74 -0.70 7.43
C HIS A 178 1.92 -0.19 8.26
N LEU A 179 2.25 -0.94 9.31
CA LEU A 179 3.25 -0.59 10.29
C LEU A 179 4.44 -1.55 10.16
N HIS A 180 5.65 -0.99 10.22
CA HIS A 180 6.87 -1.74 10.47
C HIS A 180 7.33 -1.40 11.90
N ALA A 181 6.75 -2.03 12.92
CA ALA A 181 7.23 -1.88 14.31
C ALA A 181 8.22 -2.99 14.65
N THR A 182 9.49 -2.62 14.85
CA THR A 182 10.57 -3.55 15.23
C THR A 182 11.22 -3.12 16.54
N ARG A 183 11.67 -4.10 17.34
CA ARG A 183 12.40 -3.80 18.60
C ARG A 183 13.79 -3.23 18.39
N ASP A 184 14.43 -3.62 17.30
CA ASP A 184 15.76 -3.16 16.95
C ASP A 184 15.69 -1.86 16.17
N ASP A 185 16.73 -1.04 16.30
CA ASP A 185 16.88 0.19 15.51
C ASP A 185 17.14 -0.18 14.05
N ASN A 186 16.08 -0.07 13.25
CA ASN A 186 16.11 -0.35 11.82
C ASN A 186 15.91 0.92 10.98
N SER A 187 16.29 2.08 11.51
CA SER A 187 16.08 3.38 10.84
C SER A 187 16.70 3.42 9.44
N ALA A 188 17.80 2.69 9.23
CA ALA A 188 18.48 2.59 7.94
C ALA A 188 17.65 1.86 6.86
N GLU A 189 16.77 0.95 7.27
CA GLU A 189 15.90 0.16 6.39
C GLU A 189 14.43 0.61 6.50
N ALA A 190 14.18 1.80 7.07
CA ALA A 190 12.84 2.37 7.11
C ALA A 190 12.28 2.55 5.69
N GLY A 191 10.99 2.28 5.55
CA GLY A 191 10.26 2.35 4.28
C GLY A 191 9.74 1.01 3.78
N PRO A 192 9.10 1.00 2.60
CA PRO A 192 8.40 -0.18 2.12
C PRO A 192 9.38 -1.23 1.61
N SER A 193 9.10 -2.47 1.97
CA SER A 193 9.83 -3.63 1.48
C SER A 193 9.61 -3.84 -0.02
N GLN A 194 10.36 -4.77 -0.63
CA GLN A 194 10.07 -5.18 -2.00
C GLN A 194 8.67 -5.83 -2.14
N PRO A 195 8.24 -6.75 -1.25
CA PRO A 195 6.86 -7.27 -1.24
C PRO A 195 5.78 -6.18 -1.20
N ASP A 196 5.95 -5.13 -0.37
CA ASP A 196 4.97 -4.05 -0.24
C ASP A 196 4.74 -3.32 -1.58
N ARG A 197 5.85 -3.00 -2.25
CA ARG A 197 5.82 -2.33 -3.55
C ARG A 197 5.17 -3.20 -4.62
N LEU A 198 5.51 -4.49 -4.68
CA LEU A 198 4.89 -5.44 -5.61
C LEU A 198 3.39 -5.58 -5.36
N PHE A 199 2.96 -5.57 -4.10
CA PHE A 199 1.54 -5.58 -3.75
C PHE A 199 0.83 -4.31 -4.23
N CYS A 200 1.41 -3.13 -3.96
CA CYS A 200 0.87 -1.86 -4.43
C CYS A 200 0.77 -1.79 -5.96
N GLU A 201 1.82 -2.23 -6.67
CA GLU A 201 1.85 -2.31 -8.14
C GLU A 201 0.76 -3.25 -8.69
N MET A 202 0.57 -4.42 -8.06
CA MET A 202 -0.48 -5.36 -8.44
C MET A 202 -1.87 -4.74 -8.29
N LEU A 203 -2.13 -4.02 -7.19
CA LEU A 203 -3.42 -3.37 -6.98
C LEU A 203 -3.61 -2.15 -7.89
N ALA A 204 -2.55 -1.41 -8.18
CA ALA A 204 -2.58 -0.33 -9.15
C ALA A 204 -2.90 -0.85 -10.55
N ASP A 205 -2.34 -1.98 -11.00
CA ASP A 205 -2.72 -2.58 -12.29
C ASP A 205 -4.18 -3.05 -12.32
N ALA A 206 -4.70 -3.53 -11.18
CA ALA A 206 -6.09 -3.98 -11.08
C ALA A 206 -7.11 -2.83 -11.02
N PHE A 207 -6.77 -1.73 -10.34
CA PHE A 207 -7.69 -0.62 -10.07
C PHE A 207 -7.38 0.67 -10.84
N GLY A 208 -6.31 0.68 -11.62
CA GLY A 208 -5.80 1.84 -12.36
C GLY A 208 -4.84 2.69 -11.55
N GLU A 209 -5.11 2.92 -10.26
CA GLU A 209 -4.21 3.65 -9.38
C GLU A 209 -4.35 3.13 -7.95
N TYR A 210 -3.24 3.09 -7.21
CA TYR A 210 -3.25 2.63 -5.83
C TYR A 210 -2.22 3.36 -4.98
N HIS A 211 -2.58 3.62 -3.72
CA HIS A 211 -1.80 4.41 -2.79
C HIS A 211 -1.62 3.66 -1.49
N CYS A 212 -0.38 3.61 -1.02
CA CYS A 212 -0.01 3.03 0.24
C CYS A 212 0.89 3.99 1.02
N VAL A 213 0.91 3.81 2.34
CA VAL A 213 1.82 4.50 3.25
C VAL A 213 2.32 3.49 4.26
N VAL A 214 3.62 3.46 4.50
CA VAL A 214 4.17 2.65 5.60
C VAL A 214 4.67 3.59 6.69
N PHE A 215 4.42 3.21 7.94
CA PHE A 215 4.99 3.87 9.10
C PHE A 215 6.02 2.95 9.73
N SER A 216 7.29 3.33 9.68
CA SER A 216 8.39 2.57 10.26
C SER A 216 8.77 3.15 11.62
N GLN A 217 8.74 2.32 12.67
CA GLN A 217 9.13 2.75 14.00
C GLN A 217 10.61 3.16 14.03
N LEU A 218 10.89 4.27 14.71
CA LEU A 218 12.23 4.77 14.96
C LEU A 218 12.50 4.82 16.49
N PRO A 219 13.77 4.86 16.92
CA PRO A 219 14.10 5.07 18.32
C PRO A 219 13.51 6.37 18.89
N GLY A 220 13.14 6.34 20.17
CA GLY A 220 12.76 7.55 20.91
C GLY A 220 11.33 8.05 20.67
N ASN A 221 10.36 7.14 20.54
CA ASN A 221 8.95 7.43 20.25
C ASN A 221 8.80 8.29 18.99
N ALA A 222 9.42 7.81 17.92
CA ALA A 222 9.34 8.43 16.61
C ALA A 222 9.00 7.37 15.56
N PHE A 223 8.54 7.82 14.40
CA PHE A 223 8.37 6.99 13.21
C PHE A 223 8.75 7.78 11.97
N ASN A 224 9.23 7.08 10.94
CA ASN A 224 9.28 7.59 9.58
C ASN A 224 7.95 7.25 8.88
N ALA A 225 7.51 8.10 7.95
CA ALA A 225 6.39 7.81 7.08
C ALA A 225 6.87 7.81 5.62
N ASP A 226 6.71 6.71 4.89
CA ASP A 226 7.02 6.64 3.46
C ASP A 226 5.72 6.41 2.67
N TYR A 227 5.43 7.29 1.71
CA TYR A 227 4.38 7.08 0.71
C TYR A 227 4.91 6.24 -0.43
N TYR A 228 4.10 5.30 -0.91
CA TYR A 228 4.35 4.63 -2.17
C TYR A 228 3.07 4.35 -2.94
N GLY A 229 3.11 4.50 -4.26
CA GLY A 229 1.92 4.38 -5.09
C GLY A 229 2.22 4.08 -6.55
N GLY A 230 1.27 3.46 -7.23
CA GLY A 230 1.35 3.16 -8.66
C GLY A 230 0.21 3.83 -9.42
N ASP A 231 0.49 4.32 -10.62
CA ASP A 231 -0.51 4.76 -11.60
C ASP A 231 -0.36 3.97 -12.90
N PHE A 232 -1.32 3.09 -13.15
CA PHE A 232 -1.52 2.34 -14.37
C PHE A 232 -2.62 2.97 -15.22
N SER A 233 -2.43 4.23 -15.59
CA SER A 233 -3.23 4.88 -16.64
C SER A 233 -3.06 4.16 -17.98
N SER A 234 -4.06 4.25 -18.86
CA SER A 234 -4.01 3.67 -20.22
C SER A 234 -2.86 4.21 -21.07
N GLU A 235 -2.33 5.38 -20.71
CA GLU A 235 -1.18 6.01 -21.37
C GLU A 235 0.13 5.26 -21.06
N ASN A 236 0.17 4.54 -19.94
CA ASN A 236 1.28 3.67 -19.53
C ASN A 236 1.00 2.17 -19.78
N ALA A 237 -0.21 1.80 -20.25
CA ALA A 237 -0.66 0.40 -20.35
C ALA A 237 0.04 -0.45 -21.43
N TYR A 238 0.84 0.16 -22.31
CA TYR A 238 1.65 -0.53 -23.33
C TYR A 238 3.16 -0.36 -23.14
N GLY A 239 3.58 0.42 -22.14
CA GLY A 239 4.97 0.55 -21.69
C GLY A 239 5.17 -0.24 -20.41
N GLU A 240 6.42 -0.41 -19.99
CA GLU A 240 6.75 -0.96 -18.68
C GLU A 240 5.90 -0.25 -17.60
N ALA A 241 5.29 -1.02 -16.69
CA ALA A 241 4.59 -0.46 -15.52
C ALA A 241 5.39 0.73 -15.00
N ALA A 242 4.78 1.92 -14.93
CA ALA A 242 5.45 3.05 -14.29
C ALA A 242 5.85 2.56 -12.89
N PRO A 243 7.15 2.58 -12.53
CA PRO A 243 7.60 2.04 -11.27
C PRO A 243 6.82 2.69 -10.15
N SER A 244 6.52 1.92 -9.09
CA SER A 244 5.94 2.48 -7.89
C SER A 244 6.74 3.70 -7.44
N VAL A 245 6.08 4.85 -7.33
CA VAL A 245 6.67 6.05 -6.76
C VAL A 245 6.93 5.77 -5.29
N LEU A 246 8.10 6.16 -4.79
CA LEU A 246 8.45 6.11 -3.38
C LEU A 246 8.85 7.50 -2.92
N LEU A 247 8.24 7.98 -1.84
CA LEU A 247 8.49 9.28 -1.27
C LEU A 247 8.53 9.22 0.25
N ASP A 248 9.70 9.49 0.82
CA ASP A 248 9.88 9.73 2.25
C ASP A 248 9.12 11.01 2.66
N LEU A 249 8.21 10.93 3.63
CA LEU A 249 7.43 12.06 4.13
C LEU A 249 8.04 12.68 5.40
N GLY A 250 9.17 12.15 5.86
CA GLY A 250 9.95 12.59 7.01
C GLY A 250 9.67 11.82 8.30
N ASP A 251 10.41 12.22 9.33
CA ASP A 251 10.33 11.64 10.66
C ASP A 251 9.40 12.45 11.59
N TYR A 252 8.64 11.75 12.43
CA TYR A 252 7.65 12.31 13.32
C TYR A 252 7.77 11.72 14.72
N GLY A 253 7.88 12.59 15.72
CA GLY A 253 7.72 12.19 17.13
C GLY A 253 6.24 12.09 17.52
N TYR A 254 5.93 11.16 18.41
CA TYR A 254 4.58 10.90 18.95
C TYR A 254 4.53 10.77 20.47
#